data_AF-A0A3M8D2I7-F1
#
_entry.id   AF-A0A3M8D2I7-F1
#
_cell.length_a   1.000
_cell.length_b   1.000
_cell.length_c   1.000
_cell.angle_alpha   90.00
_cell.angle_beta   90.00
_cell.angle_gamma   90.00
#
_symmetry.space_group_name_H-M   'P 1'
#
loop_
_entity.id
_entity.type
_entity.pdbx_description
1 polymer ?
#
loop_
_entity_poly.entity_id
_entity_poly.type
_entity_poly.pdbx_seq_one_letter_code
_entity_poly.pdbx_strand_id
1 'polypeptide(L)'
;MRDYLLFCTYCSNYTLLHEFEKETGNFLGEYSLLFNDYTHNSIVLNKFLLAHLGHTLRVIPSQTDEYRTIICTAAHFLEDDIDKYVEESRAQKEFNERDRRKQREIGRVQVHIIDHLLRYELEQISSMKGATPAESQVLLGKELAMKKALEVVERVLRDKQFA
;
A
#
# COMPACT_ATOMS: atom_id res chain seq x y z
N MET A 1 10.82 19.13 13.56
CA MET A 1 9.45 18.70 13.22
C MET A 1 8.47 19.34 14.19
N ARG A 2 7.25 19.65 13.73
CA ARG A 2 6.20 20.21 14.57
C ARG A 2 5.12 19.15 14.70
N ASP A 3 4.91 18.65 15.91
CA ASP A 3 3.77 17.81 16.26
C ASP A 3 2.56 18.70 16.53
N TYR A 4 1.37 18.12 16.39
CA TYR A 4 0.12 18.80 16.66
C TYR A 4 -0.75 17.95 17.59
N LEU A 5 -1.53 18.62 18.43
CA LEU A 5 -2.68 18.02 19.10
C LEU A 5 -3.95 18.71 18.64
N LEU A 6 -5.06 17.97 18.65
CA LEU A 6 -6.38 18.50 18.43
C LEU A 6 -7.13 18.49 19.76
N PHE A 7 -7.64 19.65 20.16
CA PHE A 7 -8.31 19.84 21.44
C PHE A 7 -9.76 20.28 21.25
N CYS A 8 -10.67 19.69 22.01
CA CYS A 8 -12.06 20.12 22.11
C CYS A 8 -12.26 20.96 23.37
N THR A 9 -12.65 22.23 23.19
CA THR A 9 -12.84 23.16 24.31
C THR A 9 -14.05 22.83 25.19
N TYR A 10 -15.05 22.13 24.65
CA TYR A 10 -16.30 21.82 25.34
C TYR A 10 -16.18 20.58 26.22
N CYS A 11 -15.54 19.54 25.70
CA CYS A 11 -15.40 18.26 26.39
C CYS A 11 -14.13 18.16 27.21
N SER A 12 -13.20 19.13 27.08
CA SER A 12 -11.86 19.07 27.66
C SER A 12 -11.14 17.77 27.30
N ASN A 13 -11.28 17.35 26.04
CA ASN A 13 -10.65 16.15 25.49
C ASN A 13 -9.64 16.54 24.40
N TYR A 14 -8.55 15.78 24.30
CA TYR A 14 -7.58 15.95 23.22
C TYR A 14 -7.22 14.62 22.54
N THR A 15 -6.69 14.70 21.32
CA THR A 15 -6.03 13.61 20.60
C THR A 15 -4.73 14.13 19.99
N LEU A 16 -3.69 13.31 19.98
CA LEU A 16 -2.40 13.60 19.37
C LEU A 16 -2.47 13.23 17.88
N LEU A 17 -2.03 14.17 17.05
CA LEU A 17 -1.89 13.97 15.61
C LEU A 17 -0.45 13.66 15.22
N HIS A 18 0.51 14.14 16.03
CA HIS A 18 1.94 14.10 15.72
C HIS A 18 2.25 14.75 14.35
N GLU A 19 3.18 14.19 13.59
CA GLU A 19 3.61 14.75 12.31
C GLU A 19 2.58 14.49 11.20
N PHE A 20 2.44 15.46 10.30
CA PHE A 20 1.71 15.30 9.06
C PHE A 20 2.61 14.75 7.95
N GLU A 21 2.31 13.55 7.47
CA GLU A 21 3.02 12.89 6.38
C GLU A 21 2.46 13.35 5.02
N LYS A 22 3.28 14.09 4.26
CA LYS A 22 2.86 14.67 2.96
C LYS A 22 2.62 13.63 1.88
N GLU A 23 3.29 12.49 1.95
CA GLU A 23 3.21 11.43 0.94
C GLU A 23 1.87 10.70 1.00
N THR A 24 1.40 10.39 2.21
CA THR A 24 0.13 9.70 2.44
C THR A 24 -1.05 10.67 2.64
N GLY A 25 -0.76 11.94 2.93
CA GLY A 25 -1.77 12.96 3.24
C GLY A 25 -2.43 12.74 4.60
N ASN A 26 -1.82 11.94 5.48
CA ASN A 26 -2.34 11.59 6.78
C ASN A 26 -1.41 12.06 7.90
N PHE A 27 -1.97 12.23 9.09
CA PHE A 27 -1.20 12.36 10.32
C PHE A 27 -0.68 10.98 10.76
N LEU A 28 0.47 10.95 11.43
CA LEU A 28 0.99 9.72 12.05
C LEU A 28 -0.02 9.11 13.03
N GLY A 29 -0.85 9.95 13.66
CA GLY A 29 -1.92 9.53 14.56
C GLY A 29 -1.44 9.41 15.99
N GLU A 30 -1.99 8.48 16.76
CA GLU A 30 -1.62 8.23 18.15
C GLU A 30 -0.44 7.25 18.24
N TYR A 31 0.30 7.31 19.35
CA TYR A 31 1.44 6.44 19.61
C TYR A 31 1.13 5.40 20.68
N SER A 32 1.41 4.12 20.38
CA SER A 32 1.32 3.03 21.37
C SER A 32 2.68 2.78 22.02
N LEU A 33 2.71 2.86 23.35
CA LEU A 33 3.88 2.48 24.15
C LEU A 33 4.13 0.96 24.11
N LEU A 34 3.07 0.15 24.03
CA LEU A 34 3.17 -1.31 24.01
C LEU A 34 3.88 -1.82 22.76
N PHE A 35 3.51 -1.28 21.60
CA PHE A 35 4.07 -1.68 20.31
C PHE A 35 5.25 -0.83 19.86
N ASN A 36 5.51 0.29 20.56
CA ASN A 36 6.53 1.27 20.21
C ASN A 36 6.36 1.76 18.76
N ASP A 37 5.11 2.00 18.34
CA ASP A 37 4.72 2.34 16.97
C ASP A 37 3.49 3.28 16.95
N TYR A 38 3.32 3.99 15.83
CA TYR A 38 2.17 4.87 15.61
C TYR A 38 1.02 4.11 14.94
N THR A 39 -0.21 4.64 15.05
CA THR A 39 -1.36 4.06 14.32
C THR A 39 -1.21 4.17 12.81
N HIS A 40 -0.50 5.19 12.29
CA HIS A 40 -0.35 5.49 10.86
C HIS A 40 -1.70 5.57 10.12
N ASN A 41 -2.76 5.94 10.84
CA ASN A 41 -4.10 6.00 10.30
C ASN A 41 -4.89 7.17 10.91
N SER A 42 -5.90 7.61 10.17
CA SER A 42 -6.78 8.70 10.59
C SER A 42 -7.98 8.20 11.40
N ILE A 43 -7.97 6.96 11.93
CA ILE A 43 -9.15 6.36 12.59
C ILE A 43 -9.47 7.11 13.89
N VAL A 44 -8.47 7.34 14.73
CA VAL A 44 -8.65 8.05 16.00
C VAL A 44 -9.10 9.49 15.74
N LEU A 45 -8.47 10.17 14.78
CA LEU A 45 -8.87 11.51 14.35
C LEU A 45 -10.33 11.55 13.86
N ASN A 46 -10.73 10.62 12.99
CA ASN A 46 -12.10 10.57 12.48
C ASN A 46 -13.11 10.32 13.60
N LYS A 47 -12.81 9.40 14.53
CA LYS A 47 -13.66 9.17 15.71
C LYS A 47 -13.75 10.39 16.60
N PHE A 48 -12.64 11.10 16.78
CA PHE A 48 -12.61 12.35 17.55
C PHE A 48 -13.50 13.42 16.90
N LEU A 49 -13.41 13.62 15.58
CA LEU A 49 -14.24 14.58 14.86
C LEU A 49 -15.73 14.23 14.92
N LEU A 50 -16.07 12.94 14.80
CA LEU A 50 -17.45 12.47 14.87
C LEU A 50 -18.04 12.58 16.28
N ALA A 51 -17.24 12.31 17.33
CA ALA A 51 -17.69 12.41 18.71
C ALA A 51 -17.89 13.87 19.16
N HIS A 52 -17.20 14.83 18.53
CA HIS A 52 -17.24 16.24 18.88
C HIS A 52 -17.90 17.11 17.79
N LEU A 53 -18.88 16.56 17.07
CA LEU A 53 -19.65 17.28 16.06
C LEU A 53 -20.34 18.52 16.67
N GLY A 54 -20.10 19.68 16.05
CA GLY A 54 -20.66 20.95 16.52
C GLY A 54 -19.88 21.61 17.66
N HIS A 55 -18.81 20.99 18.18
CA HIS A 55 -17.93 21.61 19.16
C HIS A 55 -16.83 22.43 18.48
N THR A 56 -16.35 23.46 19.17
CA THR A 56 -15.15 24.19 18.72
C THR A 56 -13.92 23.35 18.97
N LEU A 57 -13.22 23.02 17.88
CA LEU A 57 -11.97 22.28 17.91
C LEU A 57 -10.80 23.22 17.60
N ARG A 58 -9.71 23.06 18.33
CA ARG A 58 -8.49 23.85 18.18
C ARG A 58 -7.31 22.94 17.90
N VAL A 59 -6.60 23.23 16.81
CA VAL A 59 -5.32 22.59 16.51
C VAL A 59 -4.23 23.39 17.20
N ILE A 60 -3.43 22.71 18.02
CA ILE A 60 -2.43 23.35 18.87
C ILE A 60 -1.07 22.74 18.54
N PRO A 61 -0.09 23.54 18.08
CA PRO A 61 1.23 23.03 17.76
C PRO A 61 2.03 22.74 19.03
N SER A 62 2.89 21.75 18.93
CA SER A 62 3.95 21.44 19.90
C SER A 62 4.83 22.67 20.18
N GLN A 63 5.48 22.65 21.35
CA GLN A 63 6.35 23.73 21.87
C GLN A 63 5.63 25.02 22.30
N THR A 64 4.31 24.96 22.47
CA THR A 64 3.54 26.05 23.11
C THR A 64 3.22 25.70 24.57
N ASP A 65 3.11 26.71 25.44
CA ASP A 65 2.70 26.48 26.84
C ASP A 65 1.27 25.91 26.92
N GLU A 66 0.43 26.31 25.98
CA GLU A 66 -0.93 25.79 25.84
C GLU A 66 -0.94 24.27 25.56
N TYR A 67 -0.05 23.80 24.67
CA TYR A 67 0.11 22.36 24.40
C TYR A 67 0.42 21.57 25.68
N ARG A 68 1.37 22.05 26.48
CA ARG A 68 1.74 21.41 27.76
C ARG A 68 0.60 21.44 28.76
N THR A 69 -0.11 22.56 28.83
CA THR A 69 -1.23 22.74 29.75
C THR A 69 -2.35 21.76 29.45
N ILE A 70 -2.67 21.55 28.17
CA ILE A 70 -3.74 20.64 27.75
C ILE A 70 -3.40 19.20 28.06
N ILE A 71 -2.17 18.74 27.75
CA ILE A 71 -1.76 17.37 28.06
C ILE A 71 -1.84 17.06 29.56
N CYS A 72 -1.58 18.06 30.41
CA CYS A 72 -1.66 17.87 31.86
C CYS A 72 -3.07 17.99 32.45
N THR A 73 -4.00 18.67 31.78
CA THR A 73 -5.30 19.05 32.37
C THR A 73 -6.52 18.45 31.68
N ALA A 74 -6.42 18.12 30.40
CA ALA A 74 -7.50 17.55 29.60
C ALA A 74 -7.40 16.02 29.55
N ALA A 75 -8.52 15.36 29.26
CA ALA A 75 -8.55 13.90 29.10
C ALA A 75 -8.07 13.48 27.70
N HIS A 76 -7.31 12.39 27.63
CA HIS A 76 -6.84 11.83 26.36
C HIS A 76 -7.96 10.96 25.76
N PHE A 77 -8.39 11.31 24.55
CA PHE A 77 -9.47 10.59 23.88
C PHE A 77 -9.02 9.19 23.44
N LEU A 78 -9.77 8.17 23.88
CA LEU A 78 -9.55 6.76 23.54
C LEU A 78 -8.18 6.20 23.95
N GLU A 79 -7.55 6.73 25.01
CA GLU A 79 -6.23 6.28 25.49
C GLU A 79 -6.12 4.76 25.62
N ASP A 80 -7.12 4.12 26.26
CA ASP A 80 -7.16 2.66 26.46
C ASP A 80 -7.29 1.84 25.17
N ASP A 81 -7.83 2.43 24.09
CA ASP A 81 -8.06 1.76 22.82
C ASP A 81 -6.91 1.99 21.81
N ILE A 82 -5.93 2.85 22.11
CA ILE A 82 -4.83 3.18 21.18
C ILE A 82 -4.07 1.91 20.77
N ASP A 83 -3.74 1.06 21.73
CA ASP A 83 -3.00 -0.19 21.49
C ASP A 83 -3.72 -1.09 20.50
N LYS A 84 -5.05 -1.20 20.63
CA LYS A 84 -5.88 -1.98 19.72
C LYS A 84 -5.83 -1.44 18.29
N TYR A 85 -5.90 -0.12 18.10
CA TYR A 85 -5.81 0.46 16.75
C TYR A 85 -4.43 0.31 16.13
N VAL A 86 -3.37 0.33 16.94
CA VAL A 86 -2.01 0.05 16.45
C VAL A 86 -1.87 -1.41 16.03
N GLU A 87 -2.41 -2.35 16.80
CA GLU A 87 -2.45 -3.77 16.44
C GLU A 87 -3.21 -4.01 15.12
N GLU A 88 -4.40 -3.41 14.97
CA GLU A 88 -5.19 -3.48 13.73
C GLU A 88 -4.42 -2.90 12.53
N SER A 89 -3.72 -1.77 12.71
CA SER A 89 -2.89 -1.16 11.68
C SER A 89 -1.74 -2.07 11.25
N ARG A 90 -1.04 -2.70 12.21
CA ARG A 90 0.04 -3.65 11.93
C ARG A 90 -0.48 -4.87 11.20
N ALA A 91 -1.60 -5.44 11.63
CA ALA A 91 -2.24 -6.56 10.96
C ALA A 91 -2.61 -6.22 9.51
N GLN A 92 -3.11 -5.02 9.25
CA GLN A 92 -3.42 -4.56 7.90
C GLN A 92 -2.17 -4.39 7.03
N LYS A 93 -1.08 -3.83 7.58
CA LYS A 93 0.22 -3.72 6.89
C LYS A 93 0.73 -5.11 6.51
N GLU A 94 0.73 -6.05 7.45
CA GLU A 94 1.15 -7.43 7.18
C GLU A 94 0.27 -8.12 6.14
N PHE A 95 -1.05 -7.93 6.20
CA PHE A 95 -1.97 -8.47 5.21
C PHE A 95 -1.67 -7.93 3.82
N ASN A 96 -1.48 -6.61 3.69
CA ASN A 96 -1.14 -5.96 2.42
C ASN A 96 0.21 -6.46 1.88
N GLU A 97 1.21 -6.66 2.73
CA GLU A 97 2.49 -7.23 2.32
C GLU A 97 2.35 -8.67 1.83
N ARG A 98 1.58 -9.50 2.56
CA ARG A 98 1.29 -10.88 2.15
C ARG A 98 0.54 -10.91 0.81
N ASP A 99 -0.44 -10.03 0.61
CA ASP A 99 -1.19 -9.96 -0.63
C ASP A 99 -0.29 -9.52 -1.80
N ARG A 100 0.56 -8.50 -1.62
CA ARG A 100 1.55 -8.10 -2.63
C ARG A 100 2.50 -9.23 -2.99
N ARG A 101 2.91 -10.07 -2.03
CA ARG A 101 3.73 -11.27 -2.30
C ARG A 101 2.96 -12.30 -3.12
N LYS A 102 1.71 -12.61 -2.74
CA LYS A 102 0.84 -13.53 -3.49
C LYS A 102 0.61 -13.04 -4.93
N GLN A 103 0.33 -11.76 -5.12
CA GLN A 103 0.16 -11.17 -6.45
C GLN A 103 1.43 -11.33 -7.31
N ARG A 104 2.62 -11.18 -6.72
CA ARG A 104 3.89 -11.43 -7.43
C ARG A 104 4.05 -12.90 -7.80
N GLU A 105 3.73 -13.82 -6.90
CA GLU A 105 3.79 -15.27 -7.17
C GLU A 105 2.82 -15.67 -8.29
N ILE A 106 1.58 -15.17 -8.26
CA ILE A 106 0.60 -15.37 -9.32
C ILE A 106 1.12 -14.82 -10.65
N GLY A 107 1.70 -13.60 -10.63
CA GLY A 107 2.32 -13.01 -11.81
C GLY A 107 3.45 -13.87 -12.39
N ARG A 108 4.32 -14.45 -11.54
CA ARG A 108 5.38 -15.38 -11.98
C ARG A 108 4.79 -16.61 -12.67
N VAL A 109 3.74 -17.21 -12.10
CA VAL A 109 3.05 -18.36 -12.69
C VAL A 109 2.42 -17.99 -14.04
N GLN A 110 1.77 -16.84 -14.14
CA GLN A 110 1.16 -16.37 -15.40
C GLN A 110 2.21 -16.19 -16.51
N VAL A 111 3.37 -15.60 -16.19
CA VAL A 111 4.46 -15.45 -17.16
C VAL A 111 5.00 -16.81 -17.62
N HIS A 112 5.14 -17.79 -16.72
CA HIS A 112 5.54 -19.14 -17.09
C HIS A 112 4.53 -19.85 -17.98
N ILE A 113 3.23 -19.67 -17.73
CA ILE A 113 2.17 -20.22 -18.60
C ILE A 113 2.27 -19.61 -20.00
N ILE A 114 2.48 -18.30 -20.10
CA ILE A 114 2.63 -17.60 -21.38
C ILE A 114 3.88 -18.11 -22.13
N ASP A 115 5.02 -18.27 -21.46
CA ASP A 115 6.23 -18.84 -22.07
C ASP A 115 5.94 -20.24 -22.66
N HIS A 116 5.27 -21.11 -21.89
CA HIS A 116 4.96 -22.46 -22.36
C HIS A 116 4.00 -22.46 -23.56
N LEU A 117 2.94 -21.63 -23.53
CA LEU A 117 2.01 -21.50 -24.65
C LEU A 117 2.69 -20.97 -25.91
N LEU A 118 3.57 -19.97 -25.78
CA LEU A 118 4.31 -19.43 -26.92
C LEU A 118 5.29 -20.44 -27.52
N ARG A 119 5.97 -21.25 -26.68
CA ARG A 119 6.84 -22.34 -27.15
C ARG A 119 6.03 -23.40 -27.90
N TYR A 120 4.88 -23.78 -27.36
CA TYR A 120 3.99 -24.75 -28.00
C TYR A 120 3.48 -24.26 -29.37
N GLU A 121 3.01 -23.02 -29.45
CA GLU A 121 2.58 -22.40 -30.72
C GLU A 121 3.75 -22.27 -31.72
N LEU A 122 4.95 -21.95 -31.25
CA LEU A 122 6.15 -21.90 -32.09
C LEU A 122 6.47 -23.29 -32.68
N GLU A 123 6.41 -24.34 -31.86
CA GLU A 123 6.61 -25.72 -32.32
C GLU A 123 5.56 -26.11 -33.36
N GLN A 124 4.28 -25.80 -33.12
CA GLN A 124 3.21 -26.04 -34.08
C GLN A 124 3.45 -25.32 -35.41
N ILE A 125 3.74 -24.02 -35.39
CA ILE A 125 4.00 -23.22 -36.59
C ILE A 125 5.23 -23.76 -37.34
N SER A 126 6.29 -24.15 -36.63
CA SER A 126 7.50 -24.70 -37.24
C SER A 126 7.27 -26.05 -37.94
N SER A 127 6.29 -26.83 -37.48
CA SER A 127 5.93 -28.12 -38.05
C SER A 127 5.01 -28.01 -39.28
N MET A 128 4.36 -26.86 -39.48
CA MET A 128 3.46 -26.62 -40.60
C MET A 128 4.25 -26.30 -41.89
N LYS A 129 3.93 -27.02 -42.98
CA LYS A 129 4.43 -26.68 -44.32
C LYS A 129 3.38 -25.86 -45.07
N GLY A 130 3.79 -24.71 -45.61
CA GLY A 130 2.93 -23.91 -46.47
C GLY A 130 2.63 -24.64 -47.78
N ALA A 131 1.38 -24.66 -48.22
CA ALA A 131 0.99 -25.24 -49.50
C ALA A 131 1.39 -24.32 -50.67
N THR A 132 1.46 -23.01 -50.41
CA THR A 132 1.86 -21.99 -51.38
C THR A 132 3.08 -21.17 -50.88
N PRO A 133 3.83 -20.51 -51.80
CA PRO A 133 4.92 -19.61 -51.42
C PRO A 133 4.46 -18.42 -50.56
N ALA A 134 3.25 -17.91 -50.80
CA ALA A 134 2.68 -16.81 -50.02
C ALA A 134 2.34 -17.24 -48.59
N GLU A 135 1.72 -18.41 -48.40
CA GLU A 135 1.47 -18.98 -47.07
C GLU A 135 2.78 -19.27 -46.32
N SER A 136 3.81 -19.75 -47.04
CA SER A 136 5.12 -19.99 -46.46
C SER A 136 5.75 -18.71 -45.91
N GLN A 137 5.62 -17.57 -46.61
CA GLN A 137 6.08 -16.27 -46.11
C GLN A 137 5.30 -15.79 -44.88
N VAL A 138 3.98 -16.01 -44.84
CA VAL A 138 3.14 -15.66 -43.68
C VAL A 138 3.52 -16.50 -42.46
N LEU A 139 3.74 -17.81 -42.63
CA LEU A 139 4.19 -18.70 -41.54
C LEU A 139 5.54 -18.25 -40.98
N LEU A 140 6.47 -17.86 -41.84
CA LEU A 140 7.80 -17.35 -41.46
C LEU A 140 7.70 -16.04 -40.67
N GLY A 141 6.79 -15.15 -41.08
CA GLY A 141 6.49 -13.91 -40.34
C GLY A 141 5.90 -14.17 -38.95
N LYS A 142 4.98 -15.15 -38.83
CA LYS A 142 4.43 -15.58 -37.54
C LYS A 142 5.50 -16.20 -36.64
N GLU A 143 6.39 -17.02 -37.19
CA GLU A 143 7.49 -17.62 -36.44
C GLU A 143 8.44 -16.55 -35.87
N LEU A 144 8.81 -15.55 -36.69
CA LEU A 144 9.63 -14.41 -36.24
C LEU A 144 8.94 -13.61 -35.13
N ALA A 145 7.63 -13.38 -35.25
CA ALA A 145 6.85 -12.68 -34.21
C ALA A 145 6.83 -13.47 -32.89
N MET A 146 6.66 -14.79 -32.95
CA MET A 146 6.67 -15.66 -31.76
C MET A 146 8.05 -15.71 -31.09
N LYS A 147 9.13 -15.79 -31.87
CA LYS A 147 10.51 -15.71 -31.34
C LYS A 147 10.75 -14.38 -30.63
N LYS A 148 10.30 -13.27 -31.23
CA LYS A 148 10.42 -11.94 -30.62
C LYS A 148 9.57 -11.79 -29.35
N ALA A 149 8.38 -12.40 -29.32
CA ALA A 149 7.54 -12.44 -28.11
C ALA A 149 8.23 -13.23 -26.99
N LEU A 150 8.83 -14.38 -27.30
CA LEU A 150 9.62 -15.17 -26.36
C LEU A 150 10.82 -14.39 -25.81
N GLU A 151 11.57 -13.66 -26.64
CA GLU A 151 12.67 -12.81 -26.18
C GLU A 151 12.22 -11.75 -25.17
N VAL A 152 11.02 -11.17 -25.35
CA VAL A 152 10.45 -10.21 -24.40
C VAL A 152 10.09 -10.91 -23.09
N VAL A 153 9.46 -12.08 -23.14
CA VAL A 153 9.11 -12.88 -21.96
C VAL A 153 10.37 -13.28 -21.18
N GLU A 154 11.42 -13.75 -21.86
CA GLU A 154 12.69 -14.08 -21.24
C GLU A 154 13.40 -12.85 -20.64
N ARG A 155 13.20 -11.66 -21.22
CA ARG A 155 13.73 -10.42 -20.64
C ARG A 155 13.01 -10.09 -19.34
N VAL A 156 11.69 -10.21 -19.31
CA VAL A 156 10.87 -10.03 -18.11
C VAL A 156 11.25 -11.03 -17.02
N LEU A 157 11.47 -12.31 -17.37
CA LEU A 157 11.94 -13.34 -16.43
C LEU A 157 13.36 -13.07 -15.88
N ARG A 158 14.24 -12.47 -16.68
CA ARG A 158 15.62 -12.11 -16.29
C ARG A 158 15.71 -10.83 -15.46
N ASP A 159 14.67 -10.00 -15.46
CA ASP A 159 14.67 -8.76 -14.72
C ASP A 159 14.65 -9.03 -13.21
N LYS A 160 15.62 -8.43 -12.49
CA LYS A 160 15.85 -8.67 -11.05
C LYS A 160 14.68 -8.29 -10.15
N GLN A 161 13.63 -7.66 -10.68
CA GLN A 161 12.37 -7.44 -9.94
C GLN A 161 11.58 -8.75 -9.71
N PHE A 162 11.94 -9.83 -10.41
CA PHE A 162 11.42 -11.19 -10.22
C PHE A 162 12.35 -12.10 -9.40
N ALA A 163 13.46 -11.60 -8.84
CA ALA A 163 14.25 -12.32 -7.84
C ALA A 163 13.61 -12.13 -6.45
#